data_AF-A0A509EJ57-F1
#
_entry.id   AF-A0A509EJ57-F1
#
_cell.length_a   1.000
_cell.length_b   1.000
_cell.length_c   1.000
_cell.angle_alpha   90.00
_cell.angle_beta   90.00
_cell.angle_gamma   90.00
#
_symmetry.space_group_name_H-M   'P 1'
#
loop_
_entity.id
_entity.type
_entity.pdbx_description
1 polymer ?
#
loop_
_entity_poly.entity_id
_entity_poly.type
_entity_poly.pdbx_seq_one_letter_code
_entity_poly.pdbx_strand_id
1 'polypeptide(L)'
;MFDWLRSLLRRLWLGRSGDAPRTERPVEPRHRQVTIRRYGGGDRPPPLHWKACHPSTVRRFKAEMTCSQGHALVLKDHTVTAEGRVLPSVVCQARGCTFHEFVRLDGWAAGELR
;
A
#
# COMPACT_ATOMS: atom_id res chain seq x y z
N MET A 1 -6.02 -30.48 -12.17
CA MET A 1 -4.80 -29.66 -12.29
C MET A 1 -5.22 -28.20 -12.20
N PHE A 2 -4.80 -27.54 -11.11
CA PHE A 2 -5.25 -26.25 -10.56
C PHE A 2 -6.53 -26.25 -9.73
N ASP A 3 -6.42 -26.86 -8.54
CA ASP A 3 -7.33 -26.69 -7.41
C ASP A 3 -6.46 -26.50 -6.15
N TRP A 4 -6.32 -25.26 -5.65
CA TRP A 4 -5.85 -24.96 -4.29
C TRP A 4 -6.23 -23.50 -3.95
N LEU A 5 -7.50 -23.23 -3.70
CA LEU A 5 -8.25 -23.34 -2.44
C LEU A 5 -8.35 -21.99 -1.72
N ARG A 6 -9.51 -21.36 -1.90
CA ARG A 6 -10.17 -20.58 -0.86
C ARG A 6 -10.12 -21.34 0.48
N SER A 7 -9.76 -20.64 1.54
CA SER A 7 -10.05 -20.98 2.94
C SER A 7 -9.15 -22.01 3.63
N LEU A 8 -8.26 -21.49 4.47
CA LEU A 8 -7.89 -22.13 5.74
C LEU A 8 -7.80 -21.05 6.85
N LEU A 9 -8.37 -21.12 8.05
CA LEU A 9 -9.41 -21.94 8.71
C LEU A 9 -9.84 -21.16 9.98
N ARG A 10 -11.14 -20.98 10.20
CA ARG A 10 -11.72 -20.75 11.54
C ARG A 10 -12.05 -22.14 12.13
N ARG A 11 -11.83 -22.30 13.45
CA ARG A 11 -12.26 -23.40 14.36
C ARG A 11 -11.19 -24.45 14.71
N LEU A 12 -10.39 -24.16 15.72
CA LEU A 12 -10.00 -25.11 16.76
C LEU A 12 -10.03 -24.36 18.10
N TRP A 13 -11.13 -24.52 18.84
CA TRP A 13 -11.30 -24.03 20.21
C TRP A 13 -11.92 -25.18 21.02
N LEU A 14 -11.12 -25.79 21.91
CA LEU A 14 -11.44 -26.38 23.23
C LEU A 14 -10.39 -27.44 23.59
N GLY A 15 -9.49 -27.09 24.50
CA GLY A 15 -8.48 -28.00 25.08
C GLY A 15 -7.54 -27.25 26.01
N ARG A 16 -7.63 -27.55 27.30
CA ARG A 16 -7.10 -26.85 28.48
C ARG A 16 -5.61 -27.12 28.75
N SER A 17 -4.97 -26.16 29.44
CA SER A 17 -3.70 -26.19 30.21
C SER A 17 -2.42 -25.69 29.52
N GLY A 18 -1.77 -24.71 30.17
CA GLY A 18 -0.32 -24.52 30.15
C GLY A 18 0.16 -23.21 29.52
N ASP A 19 0.59 -22.28 30.37
CA ASP A 19 1.44 -21.10 30.12
C ASP A 19 1.11 -20.19 28.93
N ALA A 20 0.75 -18.94 29.24
CA ALA A 20 0.58 -17.88 28.25
C ALA A 20 1.90 -17.66 27.47
N PRO A 21 1.94 -17.86 26.15
CA PRO A 21 3.09 -17.44 25.37
C PRO A 21 3.11 -15.91 25.38
N ARG A 22 4.23 -15.36 25.86
CA ARG A 22 4.62 -13.96 25.68
C ARG A 22 4.26 -13.53 24.26
N THR A 23 3.36 -12.56 24.12
CA THR A 23 3.02 -11.97 22.82
C THR A 23 4.26 -11.30 22.25
N GLU A 24 5.06 -12.06 21.52
CA GLU A 24 6.08 -11.52 20.64
C GLU A 24 5.33 -10.68 19.62
N ARG A 25 5.37 -9.36 19.79
CA ARG A 25 4.94 -8.43 18.73
C ARG A 25 5.63 -8.91 17.45
N PRO A 26 4.90 -9.19 16.36
CA PRO A 26 5.53 -9.50 15.10
C PRO A 26 6.54 -8.38 14.82
N VAL A 27 7.83 -8.73 14.81
CA VAL A 27 8.87 -7.82 14.34
C VAL A 27 8.62 -7.73 12.85
N GLU A 28 7.73 -6.81 12.44
CA GLU A 28 7.55 -6.49 11.02
C GLU A 28 8.94 -6.22 10.47
N PRO A 29 9.39 -6.95 9.43
CA PRO A 29 10.64 -6.64 8.79
C PRO A 29 10.59 -5.16 8.41
N ARG A 30 11.61 -4.40 8.84
CA ARG A 30 11.78 -3.00 8.47
C ARG A 30 12.17 -2.96 6.99
N HIS A 31 11.25 -3.32 6.10
CA HIS A 31 11.44 -3.16 4.68
C HIS A 31 11.71 -1.68 4.43
N ARG A 32 12.78 -1.38 3.68
CA ARG A 32 13.15 -0.02 3.30
C ARG A 32 11.94 0.62 2.63
N GLN A 33 11.46 1.73 3.19
CA GLN A 33 10.31 2.45 2.67
C GLN A 33 10.77 3.62 1.81
N VAL A 34 10.24 3.72 0.60
CA VAL A 34 10.45 4.84 -0.31
C VAL A 34 9.40 5.91 -0.01
N THR A 35 9.87 7.12 0.31
CA THR A 35 8.98 8.27 0.48
C THR A 35 8.73 8.91 -0.89
N ILE A 36 7.45 9.01 -1.26
CA ILE A 36 6.96 9.60 -2.49
C ILE A 36 6.41 10.98 -2.15
N ARG A 37 6.92 12.02 -2.80
CA ARG A 37 6.61 13.41 -2.46
C ARG A 37 5.28 13.86 -3.03
N ARG A 38 4.55 14.73 -2.33
CA ARG A 38 3.31 15.30 -2.88
C ARG A 38 3.64 16.28 -4.02
N TYR A 39 2.90 16.17 -5.11
CA TYR A 39 2.91 17.07 -6.25
C TYR A 39 1.66 17.94 -6.23
N GLY A 40 1.84 19.25 -6.38
CA GLY A 40 0.76 20.25 -6.35
C GLY A 40 0.22 20.68 -7.71
N GLY A 41 0.78 20.18 -8.82
CA GLY A 41 0.33 20.55 -10.17
C GLY A 41 -0.88 19.75 -10.66
N GLY A 42 -1.54 20.26 -11.70
CA GLY A 42 -2.71 19.62 -12.32
C GLY A 42 -2.36 18.42 -13.22
N ASP A 43 -1.16 18.42 -13.78
CA ASP A 43 -0.70 17.42 -14.75
C ASP A 43 -0.23 16.11 -14.09
N ARG A 44 0.31 15.18 -14.88
CA ARG A 44 0.89 13.94 -14.36
C ARG A 44 2.04 14.26 -13.38
N PRO A 45 2.09 13.65 -12.18
CA PRO A 45 3.20 13.84 -11.26
C PRO A 45 4.55 13.42 -11.88
N PRO A 46 5.65 14.14 -11.59
CA PRO A 46 7.00 13.69 -11.95
C PRO A 46 7.36 12.35 -11.28
N PRO A 47 8.44 11.67 -11.71
CA PRO A 47 8.93 10.45 -11.05
C PRO A 47 9.07 10.62 -9.53
N LEU A 48 8.66 9.60 -8.77
CA LEU A 48 8.67 9.59 -7.31
C LEU A 48 7.83 10.70 -6.65
N HIS A 49 6.79 11.16 -7.35
CA HIS A 49 5.77 12.03 -6.79
C HIS A 49 4.37 11.41 -6.86
N TRP A 50 3.47 11.91 -6.01
CA TRP A 50 2.07 11.54 -5.98
C TRP A 50 1.16 12.77 -5.96
N LYS A 51 -0.08 12.61 -6.43
CA LYS A 51 -1.16 13.58 -6.22
C LYS A 51 -2.46 12.85 -5.87
N ALA A 52 -3.38 13.56 -5.23
CA ALA A 52 -4.71 13.03 -5.01
C ALA A 52 -5.40 12.79 -6.36
N CYS A 53 -6.16 11.70 -6.47
CA CYS A 53 -7.04 11.55 -7.63
C CYS A 53 -8.17 12.58 -7.60
N HIS A 54 -8.83 12.77 -8.74
CA HIS A 54 -10.01 13.64 -8.84
C HIS A 54 -11.05 13.28 -7.75
N PRO A 55 -11.76 14.25 -7.14
CA PRO A 55 -12.71 14.00 -6.05
C PRO A 55 -13.76 12.91 -6.36
N SER A 56 -14.19 12.80 -7.62
CA SER A 56 -15.14 11.76 -8.05
C SER A 56 -14.57 10.33 -8.03
N THR A 57 -13.25 10.15 -8.05
CA THR A 57 -12.60 8.83 -8.15
C THR A 57 -11.65 8.51 -7.00
N VAL A 58 -11.38 9.48 -6.13
CA VAL A 58 -10.46 9.37 -4.98
C VAL A 58 -10.85 8.26 -3.99
N ARG A 59 -12.14 7.98 -3.78
CA ARG A 59 -12.57 6.86 -2.92
C ARG A 59 -12.07 5.51 -3.42
N ARG A 60 -11.93 5.37 -4.73
CA ARG A 60 -11.44 4.15 -5.38
C ARG A 60 -9.93 4.15 -5.49
N PHE A 61 -9.36 5.17 -6.13
CA PHE A 61 -7.94 5.20 -6.51
C PHE A 61 -7.03 5.86 -5.49
N LYS A 62 -7.56 6.73 -4.63
CA LYS A 62 -6.88 7.42 -3.51
C LYS A 62 -5.81 8.42 -3.98
N ALA A 63 -4.79 7.93 -4.66
CA ALA A 63 -3.72 8.72 -5.23
C ALA A 63 -3.27 8.15 -6.58
N GLU A 64 -2.82 9.06 -7.44
CA GLU A 64 -1.99 8.75 -8.58
C GLU A 64 -0.53 9.01 -8.18
N MET A 65 0.37 8.08 -8.50
CA MET A 65 1.81 8.25 -8.26
C MET A 65 2.61 7.82 -9.48
N THR A 66 3.86 8.25 -9.52
CA THR A 66 4.77 7.92 -10.61
C THR A 66 5.96 7.14 -10.08
N CYS A 67 6.28 6.01 -10.69
CA CYS A 67 7.46 5.22 -10.30
C CYS A 67 8.78 5.94 -10.64
N SER A 68 9.92 5.40 -10.20
CA SER A 68 11.24 5.97 -10.50
C SER A 68 11.54 6.10 -11.99
N GLN A 69 10.89 5.31 -12.85
CA GLN A 69 11.03 5.35 -14.31
C GLN A 69 9.97 6.21 -15.01
N GLY A 70 9.06 6.89 -14.30
CA GLY A 70 8.10 7.80 -14.93
C GLY A 70 6.74 7.18 -15.30
N HIS A 71 6.49 5.92 -14.97
CA HIS A 71 5.18 5.27 -15.24
C HIS A 71 4.15 5.66 -14.18
N ALA A 72 2.93 5.98 -14.64
CA ALA A 72 1.80 6.30 -13.77
C ALA A 72 1.20 5.04 -13.13
N LEU A 73 0.84 5.15 -11.85
CA LEU A 73 0.30 4.10 -11.00
C LEU A 73 -0.86 4.68 -10.18
N VAL A 74 -1.83 3.84 -9.84
CA VAL A 74 -2.95 4.19 -8.96
C VAL A 74 -3.06 3.21 -7.80
N LEU A 75 -3.51 3.69 -6.64
CA LEU A 75 -3.58 2.90 -5.40
C LEU A 75 -4.96 2.25 -5.18
N LYS A 76 -5.52 1.69 -6.25
CA LYS A 76 -6.88 1.11 -6.24
C LYS A 76 -7.04 0.02 -5.18
N ASP A 77 -6.15 -0.95 -5.20
CA ASP A 77 -6.22 -2.18 -4.41
C ASP A 77 -5.27 -2.11 -3.19
N HIS A 78 -4.88 -0.89 -2.82
CA HIS A 78 -4.01 -0.60 -1.68
C HIS A 78 -4.79 0.08 -0.57
N THR A 79 -4.38 -0.20 0.65
CA THR A 79 -4.74 0.55 1.85
C THR A 79 -3.67 1.61 2.11
N VAL A 80 -4.09 2.84 2.42
CA VAL A 80 -3.18 3.89 2.87
C VAL A 80 -3.50 4.20 4.33
N THR A 81 -2.53 4.04 5.23
CA THR A 81 -2.71 4.34 6.66
C THR A 81 -2.83 5.85 6.89
N ALA A 82 -3.20 6.26 8.11
CA ALA A 82 -3.29 7.67 8.46
C ALA A 82 -1.95 8.42 8.27
N GLU A 83 -0.82 7.73 8.49
CA GLU A 83 0.54 8.27 8.37
C GLU A 83 1.07 8.23 6.92
N GLY A 84 0.24 7.81 5.97
CA GLY A 84 0.57 7.73 4.55
C GLY A 84 1.28 6.44 4.13
N ARG A 85 1.36 5.40 4.97
CA ARG A 85 1.96 4.11 4.58
C ARG A 85 1.03 3.37 3.63
N VAL A 86 1.55 2.94 2.48
CA VAL A 86 0.81 2.17 1.47
C VAL A 86 1.04 0.68 1.68
N LEU A 87 -0.03 -0.09 1.76
CA LEU A 87 -0.04 -1.53 1.98
C LEU A 87 -0.93 -2.24 0.94
N PRO A 88 -0.49 -3.36 0.33
CA PRO A 88 0.86 -3.94 0.38
C PRO A 88 1.88 -3.08 -0.41
N SER A 89 3.06 -3.63 -0.70
CA SER A 89 4.05 -2.98 -1.58
C SER A 89 3.45 -2.59 -2.94
N VAL A 90 3.98 -1.54 -3.56
CA VAL A 90 3.57 -1.06 -4.87
C VAL A 90 4.48 -1.66 -5.94
N VAL A 91 3.87 -2.27 -6.96
CA VAL A 91 4.57 -2.86 -8.11
C VAL A 91 4.17 -2.12 -9.37
N CYS A 92 5.16 -1.68 -10.16
CA CYS A 92 4.90 -1.12 -11.47
C CYS A 92 4.69 -2.22 -12.51
N GLN A 93 3.59 -2.16 -13.25
CA GLN A 93 3.21 -3.16 -14.26
C GLN A 93 3.75 -2.84 -15.66
N ALA A 94 4.48 -1.73 -15.82
CA ALA A 94 5.09 -1.39 -17.09
C ALA A 94 6.17 -2.43 -17.46
N ARG A 95 6.17 -2.89 -18.71
CA ARG A 95 7.09 -3.93 -19.19
C ARG A 95 8.54 -3.50 -18.98
N GLY A 96 9.32 -4.31 -18.26
CA GLY A 96 10.73 -4.05 -17.97
C GLY A 96 10.98 -3.08 -16.81
N CYS A 97 9.95 -2.57 -16.14
CA CYS A 97 10.11 -1.76 -14.94
C CYS A 97 10.34 -2.66 -13.72
N THR A 98 11.38 -2.37 -12.94
CA THR A 98 11.74 -3.14 -11.73
C THR A 98 11.22 -2.51 -10.43
N PHE A 99 10.36 -1.49 -10.54
CA PHE A 99 9.85 -0.80 -9.36
C PHE A 99 8.91 -1.71 -8.57
N HIS A 100 9.39 -2.14 -7.40
CA HIS A 100 8.65 -2.91 -6.40
C HIS A 100 9.07 -2.41 -5.01
N GLU A 101 8.29 -1.51 -4.44
CA GLU A 101 8.71 -0.75 -3.25
C GLU A 101 7.61 -0.70 -2.18
N PHE A 102 8.02 -0.64 -0.92
CA PHE A 102 7.12 -0.22 0.16
C PHE A 102 7.07 1.30 0.17
N VAL A 103 5.88 1.88 0.06
CA VAL A 103 5.72 3.32 -0.20
C VAL A 103 5.18 4.05 1.02
N ARG A 104 5.70 5.27 1.26
CA ARG A 104 5.07 6.29 2.10
C ARG A 104 4.68 7.48 1.23
N LEU A 105 3.43 7.94 1.33
CA LEU A 105 2.98 9.18 0.73
C LEU A 105 3.26 10.33 1.69
N ASP A 106 4.21 11.19 1.34
CA ASP A 106 4.50 12.39 2.11
C ASP A 106 3.34 13.40 2.00
N GLY A 107 2.98 14.05 3.10
CA GLY A 107 1.86 14.99 3.14
C GLY A 107 0.48 14.37 2.86
N TRP A 108 0.32 13.06 3.12
CA TRP A 108 -0.97 12.38 3.06
C TRP A 108 -1.93 12.92 4.13
N ALA A 109 -3.13 13.32 3.71
CA ALA A 109 -4.13 13.92 4.59
C ALA A 109 -5.31 12.97 4.88
N ALA A 110 -5.07 11.65 4.90
CA ALA A 110 -6.08 10.64 5.23
C ALA A 110 -7.39 10.70 4.39
N GLY A 111 -7.31 11.21 3.16
CA GLY A 111 -8.50 11.37 2.32
C GLY A 111 -9.41 12.53 2.72
N GLU A 112 -8.92 13.50 3.51
CA GLU A 112 -9.53 14.82 3.62
C GLU A 112 -9.55 15.47 2.23
N LEU A 113 -10.68 15.30 1.54
CA LEU A 113 -11.04 16.12 0.40
C LEU A 113 -11.44 17.47 0.95
N ARG A 114 -10.49 18.42 0.94
CA ARG A 114 -10.83 19.83 1.11
C ARG A 114 -11.45 20.37 -0.17
#